data_AF-A0A1X7UBA8-F1
#
_entry.id   AF-A0A1X7UBA8-F1
#
_cell.length_a   1.000
_cell.length_b   1.000
_cell.length_c   1.000
_cell.angle_alpha   90.00
_cell.angle_beta   90.00
_cell.angle_gamma   90.00
#
_symmetry.space_group_name_H-M   'P 1'
#
loop_
_entity.id
_entity.type
_entity.pdbx_description
1 polymer ?
#
loop_
_entity_poly.entity_id
_entity_poly.type
_entity_poly.pdbx_seq_one_letter_code
_entity_poly.pdbx_strand_id
1 'polypeptide(L)'
;MDSRFNIIVSGIVESPVGTSHMMRINSNMDEVSSILFDLSINGRPSVRAHDCRCLSRYQQSAQSPRLILVTLDSTIDASNVFSNCSQLSAHISIHPDLYPMTRKELSIYLGKRY
;
A
#
# COMPACT_ATOMS: atom_id res chain seq x y z
N MET A 1 -15.29 8.20 -1.53
CA MET A 1 -14.47 7.12 -2.11
C MET A 1 -14.66 5.89 -1.27
N ASP A 2 -14.93 4.77 -1.94
CA ASP A 2 -15.15 3.47 -1.32
C ASP A 2 -13.78 2.87 -0.96
N SER A 3 -13.47 2.68 0.32
CA SER A 3 -12.15 2.21 0.75
C SER A 3 -11.96 0.69 0.62
N ARG A 4 -12.99 -0.03 0.17
CA ARG A 4 -13.00 -1.50 0.12
C ARG A 4 -11.94 -2.12 -0.81
N PHE A 5 -11.44 -1.36 -1.77
CA PHE A 5 -10.39 -1.78 -2.70
C PHE A 5 -9.12 -0.93 -2.58
N ASN A 6 -9.03 -0.13 -1.51
CA ASN A 6 -7.86 0.66 -1.20
C ASN A 6 -6.93 -0.13 -0.29
N ILE A 7 -5.64 -0.09 -0.61
CA ILE A 7 -4.57 -0.66 0.21
C ILE A 7 -3.58 0.44 0.57
N ILE A 8 -2.90 0.26 1.69
CA ILE A 8 -1.82 1.12 2.17
C ILE A 8 -0.54 0.32 2.06
N VAL A 9 0.43 0.83 1.31
CA VAL A 9 1.75 0.24 1.15
C VAL A 9 2.76 1.07 1.94
N SER A 10 3.64 0.41 2.67
CA SER A 10 4.76 1.02 3.37
C SER A 10 6.07 0.33 3.01
N GLY A 11 7.19 1.02 3.23
CA GLY A 11 8.53 0.50 2.94
C GLY A 11 9.09 0.88 1.57
N ILE A 12 8.31 1.56 0.72
CA ILE A 12 8.79 2.10 -0.56
C ILE A 12 9.74 3.25 -0.29
N VAL A 13 10.94 3.19 -0.88
CA VAL A 13 11.99 4.20 -0.68
C VAL A 13 11.56 5.53 -1.28
N GLU A 14 11.79 6.61 -0.53
CA GLU A 14 11.47 7.97 -0.98
C GLU A 14 12.37 8.42 -2.12
N SER A 15 11.80 9.11 -3.12
CA SER A 15 12.59 9.79 -4.13
C SER A 15 13.41 10.94 -3.49
N PRO A 16 14.59 11.26 -4.04
CA PRO A 16 15.43 12.35 -3.54
C PRO A 16 14.74 13.71 -3.41
N VAL A 17 15.35 14.58 -2.59
CA VAL A 17 14.98 16.00 -2.55
C VAL A 17 15.24 16.62 -3.93
N GLY A 18 14.33 17.47 -4.39
CA GLY A 18 14.42 18.08 -5.72
C GLY A 18 13.77 17.30 -6.87
N THR A 19 13.37 16.03 -6.67
CA THR A 19 12.58 15.30 -7.68
C THR A 19 11.25 16.00 -7.93
N SER A 20 10.85 16.15 -9.20
CA SER A 20 9.58 16.79 -9.55
C SER A 20 8.39 15.97 -9.05
N HIS A 21 7.26 16.63 -8.78
CA HIS A 21 6.05 15.95 -8.29
C HIS A 21 5.59 14.82 -9.22
N MET A 22 5.59 15.06 -10.53
CA MET A 22 5.20 14.08 -11.53
C MET A 22 6.14 12.87 -11.55
N MET A 23 7.45 13.07 -11.48
CA MET A 23 8.41 11.96 -11.42
C MET A 23 8.26 11.13 -10.15
N ARG A 24 7.93 11.76 -9.02
CA ARG A 24 7.64 11.03 -7.77
C ARG A 24 6.40 10.15 -7.89
N ILE A 25 5.32 10.67 -8.49
CA ILE A 25 4.10 9.88 -8.71
C ILE A 25 4.41 8.68 -9.61
N ASN A 26 5.13 8.90 -10.72
CA ASN A 26 5.47 7.81 -11.64
C ASN A 26 6.35 6.77 -10.95
N SER A 27 7.40 7.18 -10.25
CA SER A 27 8.27 6.27 -9.51
C SER A 27 7.50 5.46 -8.47
N ASN A 28 6.55 6.08 -7.75
CA ASN A 28 5.70 5.37 -6.80
C ASN A 28 4.77 4.38 -7.51
N MET A 29 4.17 4.75 -8.64
CA MET A 29 3.33 3.86 -9.45
C MET A 29 4.11 2.66 -9.98
N ASP A 30 5.35 2.88 -10.44
CA ASP A 30 6.22 1.83 -10.97
C ASP A 30 6.59 0.82 -9.88
N GLU A 31 7.03 1.31 -8.70
CA GLU A 31 7.35 0.47 -7.55
C GLU A 31 6.13 -0.30 -7.04
N VAL A 32 4.99 0.36 -6.89
CA VAL A 32 3.73 -0.30 -6.51
C VAL A 32 3.35 -1.37 -7.53
N SER A 33 3.48 -1.08 -8.83
CA SER A 33 3.17 -2.04 -9.89
C SER A 33 4.10 -3.25 -9.85
N SER A 34 5.39 -3.05 -9.55
CA SER A 34 6.35 -4.15 -9.36
C SER A 34 5.95 -5.03 -8.16
N ILE A 35 5.61 -4.42 -7.02
CA ILE A 35 5.15 -5.14 -5.83
C ILE A 35 3.88 -5.95 -6.12
N LEU A 36 2.91 -5.36 -6.81
CA LEU A 36 1.66 -6.04 -7.17
C LEU A 36 1.89 -7.16 -8.21
N PHE A 37 2.86 -6.98 -9.11
CA PHE A 37 3.26 -7.99 -10.07
C PHE A 37 3.87 -9.21 -9.35
N ASP A 38 4.76 -9.00 -8.39
CA ASP A 38 5.37 -10.07 -7.60
C ASP A 38 4.33 -10.86 -6.78
N LEU A 39 3.23 -10.21 -6.38
CA LEU A 39 2.10 -10.87 -5.70
C LEU A 39 1.17 -11.66 -6.63
N SER A 40 1.28 -11.47 -7.95
CA SER A 40 0.42 -12.13 -8.94
C SER A 40 0.89 -13.54 -9.33
N ILE A 41 2.00 -14.01 -8.74
CA ILE A 41 2.55 -15.35 -8.97
C ILE A 41 1.50 -16.41 -8.53
N ASN A 42 1.33 -17.47 -9.36
CA ASN A 42 0.34 -18.57 -9.27
C ASN A 42 -0.89 -18.47 -10.20
N GLY A 43 -0.75 -17.95 -11.42
CA GLY A 43 -1.77 -18.10 -12.47
C GLY A 43 -3.04 -17.27 -12.26
N ARG A 44 -2.98 -16.26 -11.37
CA ARG A 44 -4.04 -15.27 -11.20
C ARG A 44 -3.80 -14.08 -12.15
N PRO A 45 -4.86 -13.36 -12.55
CA PRO A 45 -4.69 -12.13 -13.31
C PRO A 45 -3.83 -11.13 -12.53
N SER A 46 -2.97 -10.41 -13.26
CA SER A 46 -2.12 -9.36 -12.72
C SER A 46 -2.97 -8.29 -12.04
N VAL A 47 -2.69 -8.03 -10.76
CA VAL A 47 -3.34 -6.97 -9.99
C VAL A 47 -2.78 -5.63 -10.47
N ARG A 48 -3.67 -4.70 -10.82
CA ARG A 48 -3.29 -3.37 -11.29
C ARG A 48 -3.69 -2.30 -10.30
N ALA A 49 -2.78 -1.35 -10.09
CA ALA A 49 -3.07 -0.12 -9.39
C ALA A 49 -3.77 0.86 -10.34
N HIS A 50 -4.93 1.34 -9.94
CA HIS A 50 -5.67 2.39 -10.63
C HIS A 50 -5.04 3.76 -10.38
N ASP A 51 -4.67 4.01 -9.12
CA ASP A 51 -4.10 5.27 -8.65
C ASP A 51 -3.20 5.04 -7.44
N CYS A 52 -2.20 5.90 -7.24
CA CYS A 52 -1.42 5.92 -6.02
C CYS A 52 -1.13 7.35 -5.53
N ARG A 53 -1.14 7.54 -4.21
CA ARG A 53 -0.81 8.82 -3.58
C ARG A 53 -0.16 8.65 -2.22
N CYS A 54 0.78 9.52 -1.88
CA CYS A 54 1.36 9.55 -0.53
C CYS A 54 0.33 10.09 0.48
N LEU A 55 0.19 9.43 1.63
CA LEU A 55 -0.74 9.83 2.70
C LEU A 55 -0.20 10.96 3.60
N SER A 56 1.10 11.25 3.53
CA SER A 56 1.74 12.27 4.34
C SER A 56 2.61 13.22 3.53
N ARG A 57 2.89 14.39 4.12
CA ARG A 57 3.82 15.35 3.58
C ARG A 57 5.25 14.82 3.69
N TYR A 58 6.06 15.12 2.69
CA TYR A 58 7.49 14.79 2.73
C TYR A 58 8.16 15.46 3.93
N GLN A 59 8.95 14.66 4.66
CA GLN A 59 9.71 15.11 5.82
C GLN A 59 11.11 14.50 5.73
N GLN A 60 12.12 15.35 5.56
CA GLN A 60 13.51 14.90 5.41
C GLN A 60 14.06 14.25 6.68
N SER A 61 13.53 14.60 7.85
CA SER A 61 13.90 14.04 9.15
C SER A 61 13.09 12.82 9.56
N ALA A 62 12.20 12.31 8.69
CA ALA A 62 11.40 11.15 9.02
C ALA A 62 12.28 9.89 9.11
N GLN A 63 12.06 9.08 10.14
CA GLN A 63 12.77 7.82 10.35
C GLN A 63 12.29 6.71 9.41
N SER A 64 11.12 6.88 8.80
CA SER A 64 10.50 5.91 7.89
C SER A 64 9.98 6.59 6.63
N PRO A 65 10.00 5.90 5.47
CA PRO A 65 9.35 6.39 4.26
C PRO A 65 7.85 6.63 4.46
N ARG A 66 7.25 7.44 3.58
CA ARG A 66 5.82 7.73 3.67
C ARG A 66 4.98 6.54 3.26
N LEU A 67 3.78 6.50 3.82
CA LEU A 67 2.75 5.56 3.41
C LEU A 67 2.17 5.97 2.06
N ILE A 68 1.96 4.99 1.19
CA ILE A 68 1.32 5.18 -0.11
C ILE A 68 -0.05 4.53 -0.07
N LEU A 69 -1.09 5.32 -0.31
CA LEU A 69 -2.43 4.80 -0.59
C LEU A 69 -2.46 4.38 -2.05
N VAL A 70 -2.87 3.15 -2.28
CA VAL A 70 -3.05 2.58 -3.60
C VAL A 70 -4.51 2.20 -3.75
N THR A 71 -5.11 2.65 -4.84
CA THR A 71 -6.47 2.31 -5.24
C THR A 71 -6.38 1.19 -6.27
N LEU A 72 -7.00 0.04 -6.01
CA LEU A 72 -7.04 -1.07 -6.97
C LEU A 72 -8.32 -1.00 -7.83
N ASP A 73 -8.37 -1.77 -8.91
CA ASP A 73 -9.54 -1.80 -9.79
C ASP A 73 -10.74 -2.53 -9.16
N SER A 74 -10.51 -3.44 -8.20
CA SER A 74 -11.58 -4.23 -7.58
C SER A 74 -11.27 -4.71 -6.16
N THR A 75 -12.33 -5.11 -5.44
CA THR A 75 -12.20 -5.75 -4.12
C THR A 75 -11.62 -7.16 -4.20
N ILE A 76 -11.76 -7.82 -5.36
CA ILE A 76 -11.15 -9.13 -5.63
C ILE A 76 -9.64 -8.98 -5.68
N ASP A 77 -9.15 -7.94 -6.34
CA ASP A 77 -7.72 -7.62 -6.41
C ASP A 77 -7.13 -7.32 -5.03
N ALA A 78 -7.84 -6.53 -4.23
CA ALA A 78 -7.45 -6.28 -2.84
C ALA A 78 -7.36 -7.58 -2.03
N SER A 79 -8.35 -8.46 -2.16
CA SER A 79 -8.36 -9.77 -1.49
C SER A 79 -7.20 -10.66 -1.94
N ASN A 80 -6.86 -10.63 -3.24
CA ASN A 80 -5.72 -11.36 -3.80
C ASN A 80 -4.39 -10.84 -3.24
N VAL A 81 -4.23 -9.53 -3.13
CA VAL A 81 -3.04 -8.90 -2.54
C VAL A 81 -2.87 -9.38 -1.11
N PHE A 82 -3.91 -9.26 -0.27
CA PHE A 82 -3.82 -9.68 1.14
C PHE A 82 -3.55 -11.17 1.34
N SER A 83 -4.03 -12.01 0.43
CA SER A 83 -3.79 -13.46 0.47
C SER A 83 -2.33 -13.84 0.21
N ASN A 84 -1.58 -12.98 -0.48
CA ASN A 84 -0.20 -13.24 -0.88
C ASN A 84 0.83 -12.34 -0.17
N CYS A 85 0.40 -11.45 0.73
CA CYS A 85 1.31 -10.54 1.45
C CYS A 85 2.47 -11.22 2.17
N SER A 86 2.35 -12.50 2.55
CA SER A 86 3.46 -13.26 3.15
C SER A 86 4.64 -13.50 2.21
N GLN A 87 4.47 -13.28 0.91
CA GLN A 87 5.52 -13.42 -0.10
C GLN A 87 6.34 -12.13 -0.26
N LEU A 88 5.90 -11.03 0.34
CA LEU A 88 6.59 -9.75 0.25
C LEU A 88 7.92 -9.77 0.99
N SER A 89 8.83 -8.91 0.54
CA SER A 89 10.07 -8.65 1.26
C SER A 89 9.76 -8.08 2.65
N ALA A 90 10.59 -8.43 3.65
CA ALA A 90 10.39 -8.07 5.04
C ALA A 90 10.32 -6.55 5.32
N HIS A 91 10.82 -5.72 4.39
CA HIS A 91 10.77 -4.27 4.51
C HIS A 91 9.47 -3.64 3.97
N ILE A 92 8.69 -4.39 3.20
CA ILE A 92 7.43 -3.94 2.59
C ILE A 92 6.28 -4.49 3.40
N SER A 93 5.31 -3.64 3.74
CA SER A 93 4.06 -4.10 4.33
C SER A 93 2.85 -3.48 3.66
N ILE A 94 1.80 -4.28 3.52
CA ILE A 94 0.54 -3.89 2.91
C ILE A 94 -0.59 -4.10 3.90
N HIS A 95 -1.43 -3.07 4.05
CA HIS A 95 -2.55 -3.06 4.98
C HIS A 95 -3.82 -2.53 4.31
N PRO A 96 -5.02 -2.94 4.74
CA PRO A 96 -6.26 -2.36 4.23
C PRO A 96 -6.41 -0.89 4.65
N ASP A 97 -6.96 -0.06 3.75
CA ASP A 97 -7.40 1.30 4.10
C ASP A 97 -8.73 1.23 4.86
N LEU A 98 -8.62 1.05 6.17
CA LEU A 98 -9.75 0.94 7.06
C LEU A 98 -10.26 2.33 7.44
N TYR A 99 -11.58 2.48 7.59
CA TYR A 99 -12.15 3.68 8.18
C TYR A 99 -11.68 3.85 9.64
N PRO A 100 -11.55 5.09 10.15
CA PRO A 100 -11.09 5.34 11.53
C PRO A 100 -11.86 4.56 12.60
N MET A 101 -13.17 4.41 12.44
CA MET A 101 -14.02 3.62 13.35
C MET A 101 -13.63 2.14 13.35
N THR A 102 -13.46 1.56 12.16
CA THR A 102 -13.05 0.17 11.99
C THR A 102 -11.64 -0.09 12.51
N ARG A 103 -10.71 0.88 12.38
CA ARG A 103 -9.37 0.79 12.99
C ARG A 103 -9.44 0.70 14.51
N LYS A 104 -10.31 1.52 15.12
CA LYS A 104 -10.51 1.54 16.58
C LYS A 104 -11.16 0.25 17.06
N GLU A 105 -12.13 -0.29 16.33
CA GLU A 105 -12.73 -1.59 16.64
C GLU A 105 -11.70 -2.71 16.54
N LEU A 106 -10.94 -2.77 15.44
CA LEU A 106 -9.90 -3.78 15.26
C LEU A 106 -8.79 -3.68 16.30
N SER A 107 -8.37 -2.46 16.70
CA SER A 107 -7.37 -2.31 17.76
C SER A 107 -7.89 -2.79 19.11
N ILE A 108 -9.18 -2.61 19.40
CA ILE A 108 -9.83 -3.16 20.60
C ILE A 108 -9.89 -4.70 20.53
N TYR A 109 -10.24 -5.28 19.39
CA TYR A 109 -10.30 -6.73 19.23
C TYR A 109 -8.91 -7.39 19.28
N LEU A 110 -7.90 -6.79 18.65
CA LEU A 110 -6.54 -7.30 18.64
C LEU A 110 -5.83 -7.10 19.99
N GLY A 111 -6.09 -5.99 20.69
CA GLY A 111 -5.60 -5.75 22.04
C GLY A 111 -6.22 -6.64 23.13
N LYS A 112 -7.28 -7.39 22.79
CA LYS A 112 -7.93 -8.37 23.68
C LYS A 112 -7.43 -9.82 23.51
N ARG A 113 -6.51 -10.09 22.57
CA ARG A 113 -5.85 -11.40 22.49
C ARG A 113 -4.72 -11.47 23.52
N TYR A 114 -5.04 -12.03 24.69
CA TYR A 114 -4.08 -12.58 25.64
C TYR A 114 -3.58 -13.95 25.16
#